data_AF-A0A934EI60-F1
#
_entry.id   AF-A0A934EI60-F1
#
_cell.length_a   1.000
_cell.length_b   1.000
_cell.length_c   1.000
_cell.angle_alpha   90.00
_cell.angle_beta   90.00
_cell.angle_gamma   90.00
#
_symmetry.space_group_name_H-M   'P 1'
#
loop_
_entity.id
_entity.type
_entity.pdbx_description
1 polymer ?
#
loop_
_entity_poly.entity_id
_entity_poly.type
_entity_poly.pdbx_seq_one_letter_code
_entity_poly.pdbx_strand_id
1 'polypeptide(L)'
;MSKKRIMVVEDEGITAMRIRSSLEQMGYDVVSTVYSGEEAVEKAAEDRPDLVMMDIALSGKMDGIEAARHIRSLLNIPIVYLTAHSDDNMLRRIKDTEPFGYINKPFDEQELRVVVEIAFYKHEMELELREHKKALEVKVSERTAELESAVERLQLAEKDLRLRAKELEESNTALKVLLKQRELDQQEFQDNMLSNIKHLIMPYVEKLKKGRTMSDELVYLNLIESNLKDIVSPFSAKLSYRYLDFTPREIMVADLIKDGKQDKDIMEILNVSVDTVKAHRKNIRKKLGINNAKINLRTTLLSLAK
;
A
#
# COMPACT_ATOMS: atom_id res chain seq x y z
N MET A 1 7.72 -22.97 54.62
CA MET A 1 6.76 -23.38 53.57
C MET A 1 5.74 -24.32 54.21
N SER A 2 4.47 -24.26 53.77
CA SER A 2 3.49 -25.27 54.15
C SER A 2 3.99 -26.65 53.73
N LYS A 3 3.80 -27.67 54.58
CA LYS A 3 4.02 -29.06 54.17
C LYS A 3 3.08 -29.37 53.00
N LYS A 4 3.59 -30.10 51.99
CA LYS A 4 2.77 -30.61 50.89
C LYS A 4 1.86 -31.71 51.42
N ARG A 5 0.60 -31.66 51.03
CA ARG A 5 -0.50 -32.48 51.56
C ARG A 5 -0.74 -33.67 50.65
N ILE A 6 -0.64 -34.89 51.17
CA ILE A 6 -0.81 -36.12 50.39
C ILE A 6 -1.98 -36.92 50.96
N MET A 7 -2.85 -37.41 50.07
CA MET A 7 -3.87 -38.40 50.44
C MET A 7 -3.39 -39.80 50.01
N VAL A 8 -3.62 -40.79 50.86
CA VAL A 8 -3.28 -42.20 50.58
C VAL A 8 -4.57 -42.99 50.45
N VAL A 9 -4.73 -43.70 49.34
CA VAL A 9 -5.88 -44.57 49.05
C VAL A 9 -5.37 -46.00 48.90
N GLU A 10 -5.71 -46.87 49.84
CA GLU A 10 -5.21 -48.24 49.93
C GLU A 10 -6.19 -49.05 50.78
N ASP A 11 -6.69 -50.19 50.28
CA ASP A 11 -7.66 -51.00 51.01
C ASP A 11 -7.01 -51.91 52.07
N GLU A 12 -5.72 -52.24 51.91
CA GLU A 12 -4.94 -52.96 52.92
C GLU A 12 -4.35 -52.02 54.00
N GLY A 13 -4.95 -52.02 55.20
CA GLY A 13 -4.58 -51.09 56.27
C GLY A 13 -3.11 -51.11 56.72
N ILE A 14 -2.44 -52.26 56.69
CA ILE A 14 -1.00 -52.35 57.03
C ILE A 14 -0.15 -51.62 55.98
N THR A 15 -0.46 -51.84 54.70
CA THR A 15 0.20 -51.18 53.57
C THR A 15 -0.05 -49.67 53.61
N ALA A 16 -1.29 -49.26 53.88
CA ALA A 16 -1.67 -47.86 54.03
C ALA A 16 -0.89 -47.15 55.15
N MET A 17 -0.77 -47.79 56.33
CA MET A 17 0.01 -47.27 57.45
C MET A 17 1.50 -47.15 57.12
N ARG A 18 2.07 -48.13 56.41
CA ARG A 18 3.48 -48.08 55.98
C ARG A 18 3.75 -46.91 55.04
N ILE A 19 2.89 -46.72 54.04
CA ILE A 19 2.99 -45.61 53.08
C ILE A 19 2.89 -44.28 53.82
N ARG A 20 1.87 -44.14 54.69
CA ARG A 20 1.68 -42.96 55.50
C ARG A 20 2.92 -42.62 56.33
N SER A 21 3.44 -43.58 57.09
CA SER A 21 4.64 -43.36 57.91
C SER A 21 5.86 -42.97 57.08
N SER A 22 6.04 -43.59 55.91
CA SER A 22 7.13 -43.26 54.99
C SER A 22 7.03 -41.81 54.49
N LEU A 23 5.84 -41.39 54.07
CA LEU A 23 5.59 -40.01 53.61
C LEU A 23 5.75 -38.98 54.73
N GLU A 24 5.25 -39.27 55.92
CA GLU A 24 5.39 -38.40 57.10
C GLU A 24 6.87 -38.22 57.51
N GLN A 25 7.67 -39.30 57.45
CA GLN A 25 9.12 -39.26 57.70
C GLN A 25 9.88 -38.44 56.63
N MET A 26 9.39 -38.43 55.39
CA MET A 26 9.91 -37.58 54.31
C MET A 26 9.50 -36.10 54.47
N GLY A 27 8.66 -35.76 55.45
CA GLY A 27 8.25 -34.39 55.76
C GLY A 27 6.95 -33.94 55.08
N TYR A 28 6.25 -34.84 54.39
CA TYR A 28 4.91 -34.59 53.85
C TYR A 28 3.85 -34.64 54.95
N ASP A 29 2.69 -34.02 54.69
CA ASP A 29 1.51 -34.06 55.55
C ASP A 29 0.49 -35.03 54.96
N VAL A 30 0.24 -36.17 55.63
CA VAL A 30 -0.74 -37.15 55.15
C VAL A 30 -2.11 -36.78 55.71
N VAL A 31 -2.92 -36.12 54.88
CA VAL A 31 -4.17 -35.48 55.31
C VAL A 31 -5.30 -36.46 55.58
N SER A 32 -5.32 -37.55 54.82
CA SER A 32 -6.29 -38.62 54.96
C SER A 32 -5.73 -39.94 54.42
N THR A 33 -6.19 -41.02 55.04
CA THR A 33 -5.97 -42.39 54.58
C THR A 33 -7.34 -43.03 54.46
N VAL A 34 -7.70 -43.38 53.22
CA VAL A 34 -9.02 -43.88 52.85
C VAL A 34 -8.88 -45.26 52.20
N TYR A 35 -9.92 -46.06 52.28
CA TYR A 35 -9.83 -47.50 51.97
C TYR A 35 -10.72 -47.94 50.79
N SER A 36 -11.43 -47.00 50.15
CA SER A 36 -12.23 -47.26 48.95
C SER A 36 -12.15 -46.12 47.94
N GLY A 37 -12.48 -46.42 46.68
CA GLY A 37 -12.47 -45.43 45.60
C GLY A 37 -13.55 -44.35 45.78
N GLU A 38 -14.72 -44.72 46.31
CA GLU A 38 -15.82 -43.78 46.58
C GLU A 38 -15.45 -42.78 47.68
N GLU A 39 -14.89 -43.27 48.79
CA GLU A 39 -14.42 -42.42 49.88
C GLU A 39 -13.29 -41.49 49.42
N ALA A 40 -12.40 -41.98 48.55
CA ALA A 40 -11.32 -41.17 47.99
C ALA A 40 -11.83 -39.97 47.19
N VAL A 41 -12.89 -40.12 46.39
CA VAL A 41 -13.47 -38.99 45.63
C VAL A 41 -14.08 -37.96 46.57
N GLU A 42 -14.83 -38.41 47.59
CA GLU A 42 -15.45 -37.53 48.58
C GLU A 42 -14.40 -36.78 49.40
N LYS A 43 -13.42 -37.51 49.95
CA LYS A 43 -12.35 -36.92 50.78
C LYS A 43 -11.40 -36.06 50.00
N ALA A 44 -11.09 -36.36 48.75
CA ALA A 44 -10.28 -35.46 47.91
C ALA A 44 -10.95 -34.09 47.72
N ALA A 45 -12.28 -34.05 47.62
CA ALA A 45 -13.02 -32.80 47.44
C ALA A 45 -13.05 -31.95 48.72
N GLU A 46 -13.16 -32.59 49.89
CA GLU A 46 -13.13 -31.97 51.22
C GLU A 46 -11.71 -31.53 51.60
N ASP A 47 -10.76 -32.46 51.57
CA ASP A 47 -9.41 -32.25 52.09
C ASP A 47 -8.55 -31.45 51.11
N ARG A 48 -8.81 -31.51 49.80
CA ARG A 48 -7.99 -30.84 48.76
C ARG A 48 -6.49 -31.14 48.91
N PRO A 49 -6.06 -32.41 48.78
CA PRO A 49 -4.64 -32.76 48.82
C PRO A 49 -3.89 -32.19 47.61
N ASP A 50 -2.58 -32.01 47.75
CA ASP A 50 -1.67 -31.62 46.66
C ASP A 50 -1.27 -32.81 45.77
N LEU A 51 -1.42 -34.04 46.26
CA LEU A 51 -1.16 -35.29 45.53
C LEU A 51 -1.96 -36.45 46.13
N VAL A 52 -2.38 -37.39 45.28
CA VAL A 52 -3.01 -38.64 45.73
C VAL A 52 -2.15 -39.83 45.35
N MET A 53 -1.80 -40.64 46.34
CA MET A 53 -1.26 -41.99 46.15
C MET A 53 -2.46 -42.94 46.06
N MET A 54 -2.67 -43.57 44.91
CA MET A 54 -3.87 -44.34 44.61
C MET A 54 -3.52 -45.79 44.31
N ASP A 55 -3.91 -46.73 45.17
CA ASP A 55 -3.90 -48.12 44.77
C ASP A 55 -4.89 -48.36 43.61
N ILE A 56 -4.47 -49.15 42.63
CA ILE A 56 -5.31 -49.49 41.49
C ILE A 56 -6.35 -50.53 41.90
N ALA A 57 -5.94 -51.51 42.70
CA ALA A 57 -6.74 -52.68 43.03
C ALA A 57 -7.56 -52.46 44.31
N LEU A 58 -8.50 -51.53 44.27
CA LEU A 58 -9.39 -51.27 45.40
C LEU A 58 -10.60 -52.22 45.42
N SER A 59 -10.94 -52.72 46.60
CA SER A 59 -12.22 -53.36 46.85
C SER A 59 -13.36 -52.33 46.93
N GLY A 60 -14.42 -52.51 46.15
CA GLY A 60 -15.52 -51.52 46.08
C GLY A 60 -16.35 -51.62 44.81
N LYS A 61 -17.23 -50.63 44.58
CA LYS A 61 -17.95 -50.49 43.29
C LYS A 61 -17.11 -49.72 42.28
N MET A 62 -16.18 -48.90 42.75
CA MET A 62 -15.27 -48.08 41.95
C MET A 62 -13.83 -48.53 42.18
N ASP A 63 -13.10 -48.83 41.10
CA ASP A 63 -11.66 -49.13 41.18
C ASP A 63 -10.81 -47.87 41.28
N GLY A 64 -9.51 -48.03 41.59
CA GLY A 64 -8.61 -46.89 41.78
C GLY A 64 -8.41 -46.03 40.53
N ILE A 65 -8.50 -46.62 39.34
CA ILE A 65 -8.36 -45.89 38.07
C ILE A 65 -9.59 -45.02 37.82
N GLU A 66 -10.79 -45.54 38.12
CA GLU A 66 -12.04 -44.78 38.04
C GLU A 66 -12.07 -43.64 39.05
N ALA A 67 -11.69 -43.91 40.30
CA ALA A 67 -11.59 -42.88 41.33
C ALA A 67 -10.59 -41.78 40.95
N ALA A 68 -9.40 -42.16 40.49
CA ALA A 68 -8.38 -41.23 40.02
C ALA A 68 -8.86 -40.37 38.86
N ARG A 69 -9.61 -40.93 37.90
CA ARG A 69 -10.20 -40.17 36.80
C ARG A 69 -11.18 -39.11 37.31
N HIS A 70 -12.04 -39.46 38.25
CA HIS A 70 -12.97 -38.49 38.86
C HIS A 70 -12.22 -37.38 39.60
N ILE A 71 -11.27 -37.73 40.45
CA ILE A 71 -10.47 -36.76 41.22
C ILE A 71 -9.71 -35.81 40.29
N ARG A 72 -9.03 -36.34 39.27
CA ARG A 72 -8.26 -35.52 38.33
C ARG A 72 -9.15 -34.60 37.51
N SER A 73 -10.27 -35.10 36.99
CA SER A 73 -11.18 -34.29 36.16
C SER A 73 -11.86 -33.15 36.94
N LEU A 74 -12.19 -33.37 38.21
CA LEU A 74 -12.91 -32.38 39.04
C LEU A 74 -11.98 -31.42 39.76
N LEU A 75 -10.83 -31.90 40.23
CA LEU A 75 -9.98 -31.17 41.17
C LEU A 75 -8.59 -30.85 40.59
N ASN A 76 -8.23 -31.46 39.46
CA ASN A 76 -6.92 -31.31 38.82
C ASN A 76 -5.75 -31.65 39.77
N ILE A 77 -5.94 -32.65 40.64
CA ILE A 77 -4.91 -33.12 41.60
C ILE A 77 -4.06 -34.20 40.91
N PRO A 78 -2.71 -34.17 41.06
CA PRO A 78 -1.84 -35.19 40.48
C PRO A 78 -2.01 -36.53 41.20
N ILE A 79 -2.09 -37.60 40.39
CA ILE A 79 -2.25 -38.98 40.87
C ILE A 79 -0.97 -39.77 40.62
N VAL A 80 -0.52 -40.48 41.65
CA VAL A 80 0.52 -41.51 41.57
C VAL A 80 -0.12 -42.86 41.87
N TYR A 81 -0.06 -43.79 40.93
CA TYR A 81 -0.65 -45.11 41.13
C TYR A 81 0.28 -46.07 41.87
N LEU A 82 -0.28 -46.88 42.77
CA LEU A 82 0.38 -48.05 43.35
C LEU A 82 -0.14 -49.30 42.61
N THR A 83 0.73 -50.20 42.18
CA THR A 83 0.31 -51.41 41.43
C THR A 83 1.10 -52.66 41.81
N ALA A 84 0.43 -53.81 41.92
CA ALA A 84 1.07 -55.09 42.24
C ALA A 84 1.42 -55.95 41.01
N HIS A 85 0.84 -55.67 39.82
CA HIS A 85 1.17 -56.36 38.58
C HIS A 85 0.80 -55.54 37.34
N SER A 86 1.68 -55.51 36.35
CA SER A 86 1.52 -54.67 35.14
C SER A 86 1.02 -55.50 33.95
N ASP A 87 -0.26 -55.85 33.95
CA ASP A 87 -0.90 -56.40 32.74
C ASP A 87 -1.12 -55.28 31.70
N ASP A 88 -0.91 -55.58 30.41
CA ASP A 88 -1.02 -54.62 29.31
C ASP A 88 -2.37 -53.88 29.23
N ASN A 89 -3.45 -54.55 29.63
CA ASN A 89 -4.79 -53.95 29.68
C ASN A 89 -4.92 -52.88 30.78
N MET A 90 -4.27 -53.10 31.93
CA MET A 90 -4.27 -52.14 33.03
C MET A 90 -3.44 -50.90 32.67
N LEU A 91 -2.27 -51.11 32.03
CA LEU A 91 -1.40 -50.01 31.58
C LEU A 91 -2.10 -49.06 30.60
N ARG A 92 -2.97 -49.57 29.72
CA ARG A 92 -3.79 -48.71 28.83
C ARG A 92 -4.75 -47.83 29.62
N ARG A 93 -5.52 -48.43 30.53
CA ARG A 93 -6.49 -47.69 31.37
C ARG A 93 -5.82 -46.63 32.24
N ILE A 94 -4.62 -46.92 32.75
CA ILE A 94 -3.79 -45.97 33.49
C ILE A 94 -3.37 -44.81 32.58
N LYS A 95 -2.82 -45.09 31.38
CA LYS A 95 -2.34 -44.06 30.44
C LYS A 95 -3.44 -43.06 30.06
N ASP A 96 -4.67 -43.53 29.90
CA ASP A 96 -5.83 -42.66 29.57
C ASP A 96 -6.16 -41.66 30.69
N THR A 97 -5.69 -41.90 31.93
CA THR A 97 -5.83 -40.96 33.05
C THR A 97 -4.65 -39.99 33.18
N GLU A 98 -3.64 -40.08 32.29
CA GLU A 98 -2.37 -39.35 32.29
C GLU A 98 -1.79 -39.16 33.71
N PRO A 99 -1.32 -40.23 34.36
CA PRO A 99 -0.81 -40.15 35.72
C PRO A 99 0.51 -39.37 35.78
N PHE A 100 0.77 -38.83 36.96
CA PHE A 100 2.01 -38.15 37.28
C PHE A 100 3.13 -39.13 37.68
N GLY A 101 2.75 -40.35 38.04
CA GLY A 101 3.66 -41.46 38.27
C GLY A 101 2.92 -42.77 38.54
N TYR A 102 3.66 -43.85 38.59
CA TYR A 102 3.22 -45.11 39.16
C TYR A 102 4.40 -45.79 39.85
N ILE A 103 4.11 -46.64 40.83
CA ILE A 103 5.10 -47.38 41.61
C ILE A 103 4.65 -48.82 41.77
N ASN A 104 5.56 -49.77 41.56
CA ASN A 104 5.28 -51.19 41.67
C ASN A 104 5.43 -51.64 43.14
N LYS A 105 4.47 -52.42 43.64
CA LYS A 105 4.52 -53.07 44.95
C LYS A 105 5.28 -54.40 44.83
N PRO A 106 6.19 -54.76 45.76
CA PRO A 106 6.69 -53.93 46.86
C PRO A 106 7.73 -52.90 46.39
N PHE A 107 7.71 -51.72 47.01
CA PHE A 107 8.66 -50.63 46.77
C PHE A 107 9.43 -50.27 48.05
N ASP A 108 10.56 -49.58 47.89
CA ASP A 108 11.31 -49.00 49.00
C ASP A 108 11.03 -47.50 49.18
N GLU A 109 11.54 -46.92 50.28
CA GLU A 109 11.36 -45.50 50.59
C GLU A 109 12.02 -44.57 49.57
N GLN A 110 13.10 -44.99 48.92
CA GLN A 110 13.80 -44.17 47.95
C GLN A 110 13.00 -44.08 46.65
N GLU A 111 12.44 -45.19 46.19
CA GLU A 111 11.55 -45.23 45.03
C GLU A 111 10.30 -44.38 45.26
N LEU A 112 9.65 -44.52 46.43
CA LEU A 112 8.50 -43.69 46.81
C LEU A 112 8.84 -42.20 46.77
N ARG A 113 9.98 -41.81 47.35
CA ARG A 113 10.43 -40.41 47.38
C ARG A 113 10.61 -39.85 45.97
N VAL A 114 11.37 -40.55 45.13
CA VAL A 114 11.67 -40.10 43.76
C VAL A 114 10.39 -39.93 42.94
N VAL A 115 9.45 -40.88 43.04
CA VAL A 115 8.18 -40.81 42.30
C VAL A 115 7.33 -39.63 42.78
N VAL A 116 7.23 -39.40 44.09
CA VAL A 116 6.47 -38.28 44.64
C VAL A 116 7.08 -36.92 44.26
N GLU A 117 8.41 -36.78 44.34
CA GLU A 117 9.11 -35.56 43.93
C GLU A 117 8.90 -35.25 42.44
N ILE A 118 9.05 -36.25 41.57
CA ILE A 118 8.81 -36.11 40.12
C ILE A 118 7.35 -35.76 39.84
N ALA A 119 6.40 -36.36 40.58
CA ALA A 119 4.98 -36.09 40.40
C ALA A 119 4.63 -34.64 40.75
N PHE A 120 5.15 -34.11 41.86
CA PHE A 120 4.98 -32.69 42.21
C PHE A 120 5.59 -31.77 41.17
N TYR A 121 6.83 -32.05 40.74
CA TYR A 121 7.52 -31.23 39.74
C TYR A 121 6.75 -31.19 38.41
N LYS A 122 6.30 -32.33 37.91
CA LYS A 122 5.50 -32.41 36.68
C LYS A 122 4.18 -31.64 36.81
N HIS A 123 3.52 -31.74 37.97
CA HIS A 123 2.27 -31.03 38.21
C HIS A 123 2.44 -29.51 38.21
N GLU A 124 3.50 -29.02 38.84
CA GLU A 124 3.86 -27.60 38.82
C GLU A 124 4.10 -27.10 37.39
N MET A 125 4.88 -27.83 36.59
CA MET A 125 5.13 -27.50 35.18
C MET A 125 3.85 -27.50 34.33
N GLU A 126 2.93 -28.44 34.58
CA GLU A 126 1.64 -28.48 33.88
C GLU A 126 0.76 -27.27 34.22
N LEU A 127 0.73 -26.87 35.50
CA LEU A 127 0.00 -25.68 35.94
C LEU A 127 0.59 -24.40 35.32
N GLU A 128 1.91 -24.24 35.32
CA GLU A 128 2.59 -23.12 34.68
C GLU A 128 2.30 -23.04 33.18
N LEU A 129 2.38 -24.17 32.49
CA LEU A 129 2.07 -24.25 31.06
C LEU A 129 0.62 -23.85 30.79
N ARG A 130 -0.32 -24.28 31.63
CA ARG A 130 -1.73 -23.93 31.51
C ARG A 130 -1.98 -22.43 31.69
N GLU A 131 -1.33 -21.81 32.67
CA GLU A 131 -1.43 -20.36 32.89
C GLU A 131 -0.80 -19.57 31.75
N HIS A 132 0.38 -19.98 31.26
CA HIS A 132 1.00 -19.39 30.07
C HIS A 132 0.11 -19.49 28.83
N LYS A 133 -0.53 -20.65 28.62
CA LYS A 133 -1.44 -20.86 27.49
C LYS A 133 -2.64 -19.92 27.56
N LYS A 134 -3.30 -19.81 28.72
CA LYS A 134 -4.41 -18.86 28.92
C LYS A 134 -3.97 -17.42 28.66
N ALA A 135 -2.82 -17.01 29.19
CA ALA A 135 -2.29 -15.66 28.97
C ALA A 135 -2.00 -15.39 27.48
N LEU A 136 -1.51 -16.39 26.75
CA LEU A 136 -1.28 -16.29 25.31
C LEU A 136 -2.59 -16.19 24.52
N GLU A 137 -3.60 -16.96 24.88
CA GLU A 137 -4.94 -16.91 24.26
C GLU A 137 -5.56 -15.52 24.39
N VAL A 138 -5.46 -14.89 25.57
CA VAL A 138 -5.93 -13.51 25.79
C VAL A 138 -5.18 -12.53 24.87
N LYS A 139 -3.85 -12.59 24.83
CA LYS A 139 -3.04 -11.71 23.95
C LYS A 139 -3.35 -11.89 22.47
N VAL A 140 -3.59 -13.12 22.03
CA VAL A 140 -3.97 -13.41 20.64
C VAL A 140 -5.33 -12.79 20.32
N SER A 141 -6.30 -12.91 21.22
CA SER A 141 -7.62 -12.28 21.07
C SER A 141 -7.51 -10.75 20.96
N GLU A 142 -6.79 -10.11 21.88
CA GLU A 142 -6.54 -8.66 21.87
C GLU A 142 -5.88 -8.22 20.55
N ARG A 143 -4.81 -8.92 20.13
CA ARG A 143 -4.08 -8.56 18.92
C ARG A 143 -4.90 -8.76 17.65
N THR A 144 -5.77 -9.77 17.64
CA THR A 144 -6.68 -10.03 16.53
C THR A 144 -7.68 -8.88 16.38
N ALA A 145 -8.29 -8.43 17.47
CA ALA A 145 -9.21 -7.28 17.46
C ALA A 145 -8.53 -5.97 17.00
N GLU A 146 -7.29 -5.73 17.44
CA GLU A 146 -6.51 -4.58 16.97
C GLU A 146 -6.22 -4.61 15.46
N LEU A 147 -5.88 -5.79 14.93
CA LEU A 147 -5.60 -5.99 13.52
C LEU A 147 -6.86 -5.79 12.67
N GLU A 148 -8.01 -6.31 13.09
CA GLU A 148 -9.29 -6.10 12.42
C GLU A 148 -9.61 -4.60 12.30
N SER A 149 -9.47 -3.86 13.41
CA SER A 149 -9.67 -2.41 13.41
C SER A 149 -8.68 -1.67 12.52
N ALA A 150 -7.42 -2.12 12.46
CA ALA A 150 -6.41 -1.54 11.56
C ALA A 150 -6.73 -1.79 10.09
N VAL A 151 -7.19 -2.98 9.74
CA VAL A 151 -7.60 -3.34 8.38
C VAL A 151 -8.78 -2.47 7.93
N GLU A 152 -9.78 -2.28 8.79
CA GLU A 152 -10.93 -1.42 8.48
C GLU A 152 -10.51 0.03 8.21
N ARG A 153 -9.62 0.59 9.04
CA ARG A 153 -9.07 1.94 8.80
C ARG A 153 -8.34 2.05 7.47
N LEU A 154 -7.54 1.05 7.11
CA LEU A 154 -6.80 1.03 5.84
C LEU A 154 -7.74 0.95 4.64
N GLN A 155 -8.80 0.15 4.71
CA GLN A 155 -9.80 0.06 3.64
C GLN A 155 -10.53 1.39 3.42
N LEU A 156 -10.88 2.09 4.50
CA LEU A 156 -11.49 3.42 4.42
C LEU A 156 -10.53 4.45 3.80
N ALA A 157 -9.26 4.45 4.23
CA ALA A 157 -8.24 5.34 3.70
C ALA A 157 -7.97 5.08 2.20
N GLU A 158 -7.90 3.81 1.78
CA GLU A 158 -7.74 3.43 0.37
C GLU A 158 -8.90 3.95 -0.48
N LYS A 159 -10.13 3.81 0.01
CA LYS A 159 -11.33 4.32 -0.68
C LYS A 159 -11.29 5.84 -0.83
N ASP A 160 -10.92 6.58 0.21
CA ASP A 160 -10.78 8.04 0.16
C ASP A 160 -9.70 8.47 -0.83
N LEU A 161 -8.53 7.83 -0.79
CA LEU A 161 -7.45 8.11 -1.76
C LEU A 161 -7.89 7.86 -3.20
N ARG A 162 -8.67 6.81 -3.45
CA ARG A 162 -9.20 6.51 -4.78
C ARG A 162 -10.17 7.58 -5.29
N LEU A 163 -11.00 8.14 -4.41
CA LEU A 163 -11.89 9.25 -4.77
C LEU A 163 -11.10 10.51 -5.10
N ARG A 164 -10.15 10.89 -4.23
CA ARG A 164 -9.27 12.05 -4.47
C ARG A 164 -8.47 11.92 -5.75
N ALA A 165 -7.96 10.73 -6.06
CA ALA A 165 -7.22 10.50 -7.31
C ALA A 165 -8.09 10.80 -8.54
N LYS A 166 -9.37 10.42 -8.50
CA LYS A 166 -10.33 10.71 -9.57
C LYS A 166 -10.62 12.21 -9.70
N GLU A 167 -10.85 12.90 -8.58
CA GLU A 167 -11.08 14.37 -8.57
C GLU A 167 -9.88 15.15 -9.11
N LEU A 168 -8.66 14.71 -8.77
CA LEU A 168 -7.42 15.25 -9.29
C LEU A 168 -7.29 15.02 -10.81
N GLU A 169 -7.67 13.84 -11.30
CA GLU A 169 -7.66 13.54 -12.74
C GLU A 169 -8.64 14.43 -13.52
N GLU A 170 -9.85 14.61 -13.01
CA GLU A 170 -10.87 15.49 -13.59
C GLU A 170 -10.40 16.95 -13.61
N SER A 171 -9.85 17.43 -12.48
CA SER A 171 -9.30 18.79 -12.36
C SER A 171 -8.13 19.03 -13.32
N ASN A 172 -7.20 18.08 -13.42
CA ASN A 172 -6.08 18.16 -14.35
C ASN A 172 -6.54 18.17 -15.81
N THR A 173 -7.59 17.42 -16.13
CA THR A 173 -8.17 17.41 -17.48
C THR A 173 -8.83 18.75 -17.80
N ALA A 174 -9.63 19.30 -16.89
CA ALA A 174 -10.24 20.62 -17.04
C ALA A 174 -9.18 21.72 -17.22
N LEU A 175 -8.13 21.71 -16.40
CA LEU A 175 -7.01 22.66 -16.51
C LEU A 175 -6.31 22.57 -17.87
N LYS A 176 -6.04 21.37 -18.39
CA LYS A 176 -5.44 21.18 -19.72
C LYS A 176 -6.31 21.77 -20.83
N VAL A 177 -7.63 21.56 -20.76
CA VAL A 177 -8.57 22.13 -21.73
C VAL A 177 -8.58 23.65 -21.64
N LEU A 178 -8.65 24.22 -20.43
CA LEU A 178 -8.62 25.67 -20.22
C LEU A 178 -7.32 26.32 -20.70
N LEU A 179 -6.17 25.67 -20.46
CA LEU A 179 -4.87 26.14 -20.96
C LEU A 179 -4.86 26.18 -22.49
N LYS A 180 -5.34 25.11 -23.14
CA LYS A 180 -5.43 25.05 -24.60
C LYS A 180 -6.38 26.12 -25.16
N GLN A 181 -7.51 26.36 -24.50
CA GLN A 181 -8.44 27.42 -24.91
C GLN A 181 -7.79 28.80 -24.78
N ARG A 182 -7.11 29.07 -23.66
CA ARG A 182 -6.40 30.35 -23.45
C ARG A 182 -5.34 30.60 -24.52
N GLU A 183 -4.61 29.58 -24.94
CA GLU A 183 -3.62 29.70 -26.02
C GLU A 183 -4.30 30.06 -27.35
N LEU A 184 -5.44 29.44 -27.67
CA LEU A 184 -6.23 29.74 -28.86
C LEU A 184 -6.79 31.17 -28.81
N ASP A 185 -7.39 31.57 -27.70
CA ASP A 185 -7.95 32.92 -27.50
C ASP A 185 -6.85 33.99 -27.64
N GLN A 186 -5.67 33.72 -27.06
CA GLN A 186 -4.52 34.62 -27.20
C GLN A 186 -4.08 34.74 -28.66
N GLN A 187 -4.07 33.64 -29.41
CA GLN A 187 -3.72 33.65 -30.82
C GLN A 187 -4.75 34.41 -31.65
N GLU A 188 -6.04 34.14 -31.45
CA GLU A 188 -7.13 34.83 -32.15
C GLU A 188 -7.11 36.34 -31.88
N PHE A 189 -6.92 36.73 -30.62
CA PHE A 189 -6.81 38.14 -30.24
C PHE A 189 -5.62 38.81 -30.95
N GLN A 190 -4.47 38.14 -31.02
CA GLN A 190 -3.29 38.65 -31.73
C GLN A 190 -3.57 38.84 -33.23
N ASP A 191 -4.19 37.85 -33.88
CA ASP A 191 -4.52 37.90 -35.31
C ASP A 191 -5.51 39.04 -35.62
N ASN A 192 -6.53 39.20 -34.78
CA ASN A 192 -7.52 40.27 -34.90
C ASN A 192 -6.89 41.67 -34.71
N MET A 193 -6.03 41.86 -33.72
CA MET A 193 -5.30 43.12 -33.52
C MET A 193 -4.41 43.46 -34.70
N LEU A 194 -3.67 42.48 -35.22
CA LEU A 194 -2.80 42.64 -36.38
C LEU A 194 -3.58 43.07 -37.62
N SER A 195 -4.71 42.41 -37.88
CA SER A 195 -5.60 42.73 -38.99
C SER A 195 -6.11 44.17 -38.88
N ASN A 196 -6.60 44.58 -37.71
CA ASN A 196 -7.11 45.93 -37.47
C ASN A 196 -6.01 46.98 -37.67
N ILE A 197 -4.80 46.77 -37.15
CA ILE A 197 -3.70 47.72 -37.33
C ILE A 197 -3.31 47.82 -38.82
N LYS A 198 -3.14 46.68 -39.52
CA LYS A 198 -2.70 46.66 -40.92
C LYS A 198 -3.75 47.19 -41.90
N HIS A 199 -5.04 46.88 -41.69
CA HIS A 199 -6.08 47.16 -42.66
C HIS A 199 -6.93 48.38 -42.32
N LEU A 200 -7.03 48.76 -41.04
CA LEU A 200 -7.85 49.90 -40.62
C LEU A 200 -7.04 51.10 -40.17
N ILE A 201 -5.82 50.94 -39.64
CA ILE A 201 -5.04 52.06 -39.11
C ILE A 201 -3.94 52.49 -40.09
N MET A 202 -3.12 51.54 -40.53
CA MET A 202 -1.96 51.79 -41.40
C MET A 202 -2.30 52.52 -42.72
N PRO A 203 -3.40 52.20 -43.45
CA PRO A 203 -3.71 52.89 -44.70
C PRO A 203 -3.94 54.39 -44.52
N TYR A 204 -4.47 54.82 -43.37
CA TYR A 204 -4.66 56.24 -43.07
C TYR A 204 -3.36 56.90 -42.62
N VAL A 205 -2.52 56.21 -41.85
CA VAL A 205 -1.16 56.69 -41.51
C VAL A 205 -0.35 56.95 -42.78
N GLU A 206 -0.38 56.02 -43.74
CA GLU A 206 0.31 56.19 -45.03
C GLU A 206 -0.27 57.33 -45.89
N LYS A 207 -1.60 57.48 -45.94
CA LYS A 207 -2.25 58.60 -46.64
C LYS A 207 -1.84 59.95 -46.04
N LEU A 208 -1.80 60.06 -44.71
CA LEU A 208 -1.38 61.28 -44.02
C LEU A 208 0.09 61.63 -44.32
N LYS A 209 0.98 60.63 -44.44
CA LYS A 209 2.40 60.87 -44.80
C LYS A 209 2.58 61.38 -46.23
N LYS A 210 1.75 60.95 -47.19
CA LYS A 210 1.85 61.33 -48.61
C LYS A 210 1.37 62.77 -48.89
N GLY A 211 0.55 63.35 -48.02
CA GLY A 211 -0.09 64.66 -48.24
C GLY A 211 0.57 65.86 -47.53
N ARG A 212 1.70 65.69 -46.84
CA ARG A 212 2.30 66.75 -46.00
C ARG A 212 3.77 67.04 -46.33
N THR A 213 4.17 68.29 -46.13
CA THR A 213 5.49 68.85 -46.46
C THR A 213 6.27 69.45 -45.28
N MET A 214 5.67 69.58 -44.08
CA MET A 214 6.36 70.14 -42.89
C MET A 214 7.13 69.07 -42.09
N SER A 215 8.32 69.43 -41.58
CA SER A 215 9.28 68.50 -40.94
C SER A 215 8.74 67.85 -39.67
N ASP A 216 8.05 68.61 -38.82
CA ASP A 216 7.75 68.17 -37.45
C ASP A 216 6.55 67.22 -37.42
N GLU A 217 5.55 67.44 -38.27
CA GLU A 217 4.38 66.56 -38.41
C GLU A 217 4.78 65.19 -38.98
N LEU A 218 5.78 65.15 -39.85
CA LEU A 218 6.38 63.91 -40.36
C LEU A 218 7.10 63.14 -39.24
N VAL A 219 7.76 63.82 -38.29
CA VAL A 219 8.40 63.17 -37.14
C VAL A 219 7.37 62.45 -36.26
N TYR A 220 6.26 63.10 -35.92
CA TYR A 220 5.19 62.47 -35.12
C TYR A 220 4.52 61.31 -35.86
N LEU A 221 4.27 61.43 -37.17
CA LEU A 221 3.71 60.33 -37.97
C LEU A 221 4.66 59.13 -38.05
N ASN A 222 5.98 59.39 -38.17
CA ASN A 222 6.98 58.33 -38.13
C ASN A 222 7.04 57.64 -36.76
N LEU A 223 6.91 58.40 -35.65
CA LEU A 223 6.85 57.85 -34.29
C LEU A 223 5.60 56.97 -34.09
N ILE A 224 4.43 57.42 -34.54
CA ILE A 224 3.19 56.64 -34.47
C ILE A 224 3.31 55.37 -35.29
N GLU A 225 3.85 55.45 -36.51
CA GLU A 225 4.08 54.27 -37.35
C GLU A 225 5.07 53.30 -36.70
N SER A 226 6.16 53.80 -36.09
CA SER A 226 7.12 52.97 -35.37
C SER A 226 6.47 52.27 -34.18
N ASN A 227 5.75 53.00 -33.33
CA ASN A 227 5.06 52.43 -32.17
C ASN A 227 4.01 51.39 -32.58
N LEU A 228 3.26 51.64 -33.66
CA LEU A 228 2.31 50.66 -34.21
C LEU A 228 3.04 49.43 -34.75
N LYS A 229 4.18 49.60 -35.43
CA LYS A 229 5.02 48.48 -35.89
C LYS A 229 5.62 47.72 -34.72
N ASP A 230 6.02 48.37 -33.64
CA ASP A 230 6.58 47.75 -32.43
C ASP A 230 5.51 46.99 -31.65
N ILE A 231 4.28 47.49 -31.58
CA ILE A 231 3.12 46.77 -31.02
C ILE A 231 2.82 45.51 -31.84
N VAL A 232 3.01 45.57 -33.16
CA VAL A 232 2.75 44.48 -34.11
C VAL A 232 3.95 43.51 -34.19
N SER A 233 5.17 43.94 -33.86
CA SER A 233 6.44 43.23 -34.05
C SER A 233 6.54 41.88 -33.30
N PRO A 234 6.14 41.75 -32.02
CA PRO A 234 6.08 40.45 -31.34
C PRO A 234 5.13 39.44 -32.01
N PHE A 235 4.12 39.92 -32.74
CA PHE A 235 3.09 39.10 -33.37
C PHE A 235 3.37 38.84 -34.87
N SER A 236 4.10 39.72 -35.54
CA SER A 236 4.48 39.55 -36.95
C SER A 236 5.48 38.41 -37.16
N ALA A 237 6.33 38.10 -36.17
CA ALA A 237 7.32 37.03 -36.26
C ALA A 237 6.69 35.65 -36.47
N LYS A 238 5.56 35.34 -35.81
CA LYS A 238 4.83 34.07 -35.99
C LYS A 238 3.99 34.01 -37.28
N LEU A 239 3.42 35.13 -37.73
CA LEU A 239 2.71 35.19 -39.01
C LEU A 239 3.63 35.31 -40.22
N SER A 240 4.89 35.74 -40.07
CA SER A 240 5.88 35.78 -41.17
C SER A 240 6.18 34.39 -41.75
N TYR A 241 5.93 33.33 -40.97
CA TYR A 241 6.00 31.94 -41.42
C TYR A 241 4.80 31.52 -42.29
N ARG A 242 3.70 32.30 -42.28
CA ARG A 242 2.49 32.05 -43.09
C ARG A 242 2.25 33.12 -44.16
N TYR A 243 2.84 34.29 -44.01
CA TYR A 243 2.90 35.36 -45.00
C TYR A 243 4.31 35.91 -45.02
N LEU A 244 5.13 35.37 -45.92
CA LEU A 244 6.41 35.97 -46.28
C LEU A 244 6.18 37.46 -46.59
N ASP A 245 7.03 38.34 -46.07
CA ASP A 245 6.98 39.81 -46.21
C ASP A 245 7.23 40.27 -47.66
N PHE A 246 6.42 39.78 -48.60
CA PHE A 246 6.42 40.20 -49.98
C PHE A 246 5.69 41.52 -50.11
N THR A 247 6.26 42.42 -50.90
CA THR A 247 5.49 43.58 -51.38
C THR A 247 4.39 43.07 -52.31
N PRO A 248 3.29 43.82 -52.51
CA PRO A 248 2.21 43.40 -53.42
C PRO A 248 2.70 43.02 -54.83
N ARG A 249 3.75 43.69 -55.32
CA ARG A 249 4.35 43.39 -56.63
C ARG A 249 5.16 42.09 -56.63
N GLU A 250 5.82 41.76 -55.53
CA GLU A 250 6.54 40.50 -55.38
C GLU A 250 5.60 39.30 -55.19
N ILE A 251 4.42 39.49 -54.57
CA ILE A 251 3.38 38.45 -54.49
C ILE A 251 2.92 38.06 -55.89
N MET A 252 2.55 39.04 -56.73
CA MET A 252 2.12 38.80 -58.11
C MET A 252 3.18 38.05 -58.93
N VAL A 253 4.45 38.44 -58.78
CA VAL A 253 5.56 37.77 -59.48
C VAL A 253 5.75 36.34 -58.94
N ALA A 254 5.64 36.11 -57.63
CA ALA A 254 5.76 34.77 -57.04
C ALA A 254 4.66 33.81 -57.54
N ASP A 255 3.42 34.28 -57.70
CA ASP A 255 2.31 33.46 -58.20
C ASP A 255 2.50 33.01 -59.65
N LEU A 256 2.92 33.91 -60.54
CA LEU A 256 3.18 33.54 -61.94
C LEU A 256 4.32 32.52 -62.07
N ILE A 257 5.32 32.58 -61.19
CA ILE A 257 6.43 31.61 -61.14
C ILE A 257 5.94 30.24 -60.67
N LYS A 258 5.04 30.21 -59.68
CA LYS A 258 4.38 28.99 -59.20
C LYS A 258 3.64 28.28 -60.33
N ASP A 259 2.98 29.03 -61.20
CA ASP A 259 2.26 28.55 -62.38
C ASP A 259 3.17 28.11 -63.53
N GLY A 260 4.49 28.25 -63.37
CA GLY A 260 5.49 27.78 -64.33
C GLY A 260 5.78 28.74 -65.47
N LYS A 261 5.31 29.99 -65.38
CA LYS A 261 5.61 31.04 -66.36
C LYS A 261 7.10 31.37 -66.36
N GLN A 262 7.66 31.58 -67.56
CA GLN A 262 9.04 32.01 -67.74
C GLN A 262 9.16 33.53 -67.61
N ASP A 263 10.38 34.05 -67.46
CA ASP A 263 10.61 35.50 -67.28
C ASP A 263 10.02 36.34 -68.42
N LYS A 264 10.04 35.82 -69.65
CA LYS A 264 9.45 36.48 -70.83
C LYS A 264 7.93 36.57 -70.73
N ASP A 265 7.27 35.51 -70.26
CA ASP A 265 5.81 35.51 -70.08
C ASP A 265 5.41 36.47 -68.94
N ILE A 266 6.18 36.49 -67.83
CA ILE A 266 5.92 37.38 -66.69
C ILE A 266 6.10 38.85 -67.09
N MET A 267 7.09 39.15 -67.94
CA MET A 267 7.31 40.47 -68.52
C MET A 267 6.09 40.96 -69.30
N GLU A 268 5.58 40.14 -70.22
CA GLU A 268 4.41 40.47 -71.03
C GLU A 268 3.14 40.65 -70.18
N ILE A 269 2.91 39.76 -69.20
CA ILE A 269 1.73 39.79 -68.34
C ILE A 269 1.69 41.02 -67.42
N LEU A 270 2.84 41.40 -66.85
CA LEU A 270 2.90 42.50 -65.87
C LEU A 270 3.29 43.84 -66.49
N ASN A 271 3.56 43.88 -67.79
CA ASN A 271 4.03 45.04 -68.55
C ASN A 271 5.21 45.76 -67.87
N VAL A 272 6.22 44.99 -67.47
CA VAL A 272 7.45 45.49 -66.83
C VAL A 272 8.67 44.92 -67.55
N SER A 273 9.84 45.54 -67.42
CA SER A 273 11.05 45.02 -68.06
C SER A 273 11.47 43.66 -67.50
N VAL A 274 12.16 42.85 -68.31
CA VAL A 274 12.75 41.57 -67.87
C VAL A 274 13.66 41.75 -66.67
N ASP A 275 14.41 42.85 -66.60
CA ASP A 275 15.32 43.13 -65.49
C ASP A 275 14.56 43.45 -64.20
N THR A 276 13.39 44.08 -64.30
CA THR A 276 12.47 44.27 -63.17
C THR A 276 11.93 42.93 -62.66
N VAL A 277 11.56 42.01 -63.54
CA VAL A 277 11.13 40.64 -63.15
C VAL A 277 12.25 39.89 -62.45
N LYS A 278 13.47 39.95 -62.98
CA LYS A 278 14.65 39.34 -62.36
C LYS A 278 14.96 39.96 -60.99
N ALA A 279 14.82 41.28 -60.85
CA ALA A 279 14.99 41.97 -59.58
C ALA A 279 13.96 41.49 -58.54
N HIS A 280 12.68 41.40 -58.92
CA HIS A 280 11.64 40.84 -58.05
C HIS A 280 11.90 39.36 -57.72
N ARG A 281 12.29 38.52 -58.68
CA ARG A 281 12.69 37.11 -58.43
C ARG A 281 13.84 37.01 -57.43
N LYS A 282 14.85 37.85 -57.57
CA LYS A 282 15.99 37.91 -56.64
C LYS A 282 15.54 38.34 -55.25
N ASN A 283 14.69 39.36 -55.15
CA ASN A 283 14.14 39.80 -53.87
C ASN A 283 13.28 38.72 -53.23
N ILE A 284 12.47 38.02 -54.01
CA ILE A 284 11.65 36.90 -53.54
C ILE A 284 12.54 35.77 -53.01
N ARG A 285 13.58 35.37 -53.76
CA ARG A 285 14.57 34.37 -53.28
C ARG A 285 15.27 34.82 -52.00
N LYS A 286 15.61 36.11 -51.89
CA LYS A 286 16.21 36.69 -50.69
C LYS A 286 15.25 36.63 -49.51
N LYS A 287 13.97 36.95 -49.71
CA LYS A 287 12.91 36.90 -48.69
C LYS A 287 12.54 35.47 -48.27
N LEU A 288 12.69 34.50 -49.18
CA LEU A 288 12.54 33.06 -48.91
C LEU A 288 13.81 32.41 -48.34
N GLY A 289 14.90 33.16 -48.15
CA GLY A 289 16.17 32.62 -47.64
C GLY A 289 16.93 31.71 -48.61
N ILE A 290 16.55 31.63 -49.89
CA ILE A 290 17.15 30.73 -50.89
C ILE A 290 18.06 31.45 -51.90
N ASN A 291 18.48 32.69 -51.63
CA ASN A 291 19.22 33.52 -52.59
C ASN A 291 20.51 32.89 -53.13
N ASN A 292 21.24 32.15 -52.27
CA ASN A 292 22.54 31.55 -52.62
C ASN A 292 22.52 30.02 -52.71
N ALA A 293 21.35 29.41 -52.55
CA ALA A 293 21.19 27.96 -52.64
C ALA A 293 20.80 27.57 -54.07
N LYS A 294 21.31 26.43 -54.58
CA LYS A 294 20.87 25.81 -55.86
C LYS A 294 19.47 25.18 -55.74
N ILE A 295 18.54 25.91 -55.13
CA ILE A 295 17.16 25.48 -54.88
C ILE A 295 16.25 26.15 -55.90
N ASN A 296 15.35 25.36 -56.48
CA ASN A 296 14.37 25.84 -57.45
C ASN A 296 13.30 26.68 -56.75
N LEU A 297 13.21 27.96 -57.13
CA LEU A 297 12.28 28.92 -56.54
C LEU A 297 10.82 28.47 -56.65
N ARG A 298 10.42 27.87 -57.79
CA ARG A 298 9.06 27.38 -58.00
C ARG A 298 8.70 26.23 -57.05
N THR A 299 9.61 25.27 -56.86
CA THR A 299 9.40 24.14 -55.96
C THR A 299 9.23 24.60 -54.51
N THR A 300 10.05 25.56 -54.07
CA THR A 300 9.93 26.16 -52.73
C THR A 300 8.61 26.91 -52.53
N LEU A 301 8.18 27.68 -53.54
CA LEU A 301 6.88 28.37 -53.51
C LEU A 301 5.70 27.38 -53.47
N LEU A 302 5.78 26.25 -54.19
CA LEU A 302 4.75 25.20 -54.17
C LEU A 302 4.66 24.49 -52.81
N SER A 303 5.77 24.32 -52.08
CA SER A 303 5.76 23.71 -50.74
C SER A 303 5.21 24.60 -49.64
N LEU A 304 5.25 25.93 -49.84
CA LEU A 304 4.74 26.92 -48.87
C LEU A 304 3.22 27.12 -48.95
N ALA A 305 2.57 26.57 -49.98
CA ALA A 305 1.13 26.65 -50.20
C ALA A 305 0.34 25.44 -49.65
N LYS A 306 1.02 24.49 -48.99
CA LYS A 306 0.42 23.33 -48.32
C LYS A 306 0.31 23.59 -46.82
#